data_AF-A0AAE1P3C5-F1
#
_entry.id   AF-A0AAE1P3C5-F1
#
_cell.length_a   1.000
_cell.length_b   1.000
_cell.length_c   1.000
_cell.angle_alpha   90.00
_cell.angle_beta   90.00
_cell.angle_gamma   90.00
#
_symmetry.space_group_name_H-M   'P 1'
#
loop_
_entity.id
_entity.type
_entity.pdbx_description
1 polymer ?
#
loop_
_entity_poly.entity_id
_entity_poly.type
_entity_poly.pdbx_seq_one_letter_code
_entity_poly.pdbx_strand_id
1 'polypeptide(L)'
;MSESKKQVVGVAWGNEELINVVLLVFTTNGRDLMSSKEGKMLSLNAERARDRLQVIRSHLICQPNSRQPRSDVQKGLGQIYFSPVAAKVGNVAEEVRFGLAAAGVTNVEVEGPPQGLEETYRHLLTIPALQFVADLTRHFNDQVDRMLKERIKKKVEIDLSGNLPTFPPKSEVRGGNWKVAPVPRRLTCRYLDLGDVTPADTDRFIKALQCDVDGIQTDFDDGHCPTWRGQLLGLHNVCRAVMGQLPGVKNISQVPILMLRPRAWNMIEHNMLVDGKEVPGPLFDFGLLMYHCATTLVAAESGPFFYLSKLEGANEARLWNYIFCWAQDKLNIPHGTVKACVLIENVLASFEMEEILYELRHHSLGLNCGIWDYSASFVNKFGHRQDFVLPDRNKYVNMQRHFLRSYMDLVVQTCHKHGAFATGGMAATILKPRDLKTITQVTSSKARELVAGVDGFMVYDMGFVPIMKKLIAPRNPNQLEKLREDVVIKPFDLLTMPSGGVTLEGLKHNIAVGVLFIEAWLRGKGHYIFRGAVEDSATAEISRSQVWQWIRHRATLEDNGEVITRGLVQKLVCEFVKEAVDVEGRDRETIQIAAEIFEEVVTKREFPEFLTTYLNLDHTFLAHQKQLVD
;
A
#
# COMPACT_ATOMS: atom_id res chain seq x y z
N MET A 1 18.86 -40.84 36.88
CA MET A 1 17.42 -41.08 36.65
C MET A 1 16.71 -39.76 36.83
N SER A 2 16.48 -39.01 35.73
CA SER A 2 15.81 -37.72 35.80
C SER A 2 14.29 -37.92 35.74
N GLU A 3 13.59 -37.39 36.74
CA GLU A 3 12.12 -37.36 36.78
C GLU A 3 11.59 -36.44 35.68
N SER A 4 10.73 -36.98 34.81
CA SER A 4 10.00 -36.21 33.82
C SER A 4 8.85 -35.46 34.50
N LYS A 5 8.88 -34.12 34.48
CA LYS A 5 7.73 -33.31 34.93
C LYS A 5 6.64 -33.37 33.88
N LYS A 6 5.52 -34.03 34.21
CA LYS A 6 4.28 -33.97 33.43
C LYS A 6 3.51 -32.72 33.85
N GLN A 7 3.26 -31.81 32.92
CA GLN A 7 2.27 -30.75 33.12
C GLN A 7 0.92 -31.22 32.59
N VAL A 8 -0.09 -31.12 33.43
CA VAL A 8 -1.48 -31.43 33.10
C VAL A 8 -2.23 -30.11 33.12
N VAL A 9 -2.77 -29.71 31.97
CA VAL A 9 -3.66 -28.54 31.88
C VAL A 9 -5.05 -29.08 31.56
N GLY A 10 -5.98 -28.91 32.50
CA GLY A 10 -7.38 -29.25 32.31
C GLY A 10 -8.18 -27.98 32.04
N VAL A 11 -9.00 -27.99 30.99
CA VAL A 11 -10.03 -26.97 30.79
C VAL A 11 -11.37 -27.65 31.01
N ALA A 12 -12.16 -27.09 31.93
CA ALA A 12 -13.51 -27.53 32.24
C ALA A 12 -14.49 -26.44 31.85
N TRP A 13 -15.56 -26.81 31.15
CA TRP A 13 -16.71 -25.93 30.96
C TRP A 13 -18.00 -26.74 30.96
N GLY A 14 -19.07 -26.10 31.40
CA GLY A 14 -20.39 -26.71 31.54
C GLY A 14 -21.28 -25.92 32.49
N ASN A 15 -22.58 -26.14 32.38
CA ASN A 15 -23.60 -25.50 33.22
C ASN A 15 -23.95 -26.42 34.41
N GLU A 16 -24.83 -25.96 35.31
CA GLU A 16 -25.05 -26.56 36.64
C GLU A 16 -25.36 -28.07 36.69
N GLU A 17 -25.76 -28.70 35.59
CA GLU A 17 -26.07 -30.14 35.53
C GLU A 17 -25.06 -31.02 34.78
N LEU A 18 -24.11 -30.47 34.02
CA LEU A 18 -23.12 -31.26 33.25
C LEU A 18 -21.81 -30.49 33.08
N ILE A 19 -20.72 -31.02 33.62
CA ILE A 19 -19.36 -30.51 33.45
C ILE A 19 -18.59 -31.45 32.53
N ASN A 20 -18.18 -30.95 31.37
CA ASN A 20 -17.25 -31.67 30.50
C ASN A 20 -15.83 -31.21 30.82
N VAL A 21 -14.93 -32.16 31.03
CA VAL A 21 -13.52 -31.90 31.35
C VAL A 21 -12.66 -32.51 30.26
N VAL A 22 -11.91 -31.68 29.55
CA VAL A 22 -10.89 -32.14 28.62
C VAL A 22 -9.53 -32.00 29.31
N LEU A 23 -8.85 -33.13 29.49
CA LEU A 23 -7.51 -33.21 30.07
C LEU A 23 -6.49 -33.35 28.96
N LEU A 24 -5.71 -32.30 28.71
CA LEU A 24 -4.56 -32.35 27.82
C LEU A 24 -3.30 -32.59 28.67
N VAL A 25 -2.64 -33.72 28.43
CA VAL A 25 -1.40 -34.11 29.11
C VAL A 25 -0.26 -33.95 28.12
N PHE A 26 0.64 -33.01 28.38
CA PHE A 26 1.84 -32.85 27.57
C PHE A 26 3.02 -33.52 28.27
N THR A 27 3.75 -34.35 27.53
CA THR A 27 5.04 -34.90 27.96
C THR A 27 6.13 -34.25 27.13
N THR A 28 6.98 -33.43 27.75
CA THR A 28 8.17 -32.89 27.09
C THR A 28 9.23 -33.96 27.03
N ASN A 29 9.46 -34.55 25.86
CA ASN A 29 10.75 -35.15 25.51
C ASN A 29 11.09 -34.67 24.09
N GLY A 30 12.23 -33.99 23.98
CA GLY A 30 12.70 -33.46 22.71
C GLY A 30 13.07 -34.58 21.72
N ARG A 31 12.43 -34.53 20.55
CA ARG A 31 12.94 -34.79 19.19
C ARG A 31 11.74 -34.82 18.24
N ASP A 32 11.92 -34.23 17.06
CA ASP A 32 10.95 -34.18 15.96
C ASP A 32 10.28 -35.53 15.67
N LEU A 33 8.99 -35.51 15.35
CA LEU A 33 8.40 -36.30 14.25
C LEU A 33 6.93 -35.93 13.99
N MET A 34 6.64 -35.78 12.71
CA MET A 34 5.32 -35.69 12.09
C MET A 34 4.41 -36.89 12.38
N SER A 35 3.10 -36.62 12.28
CA SER A 35 1.98 -37.54 11.95
C SER A 35 1.04 -38.04 13.07
N SER A 36 -0.24 -37.74 12.82
CA SER A 36 -1.43 -38.58 13.01
C SER A 36 -2.18 -38.66 14.36
N LYS A 37 -3.46 -38.25 14.24
CA LYS A 37 -4.73 -38.91 14.62
C LYS A 37 -5.25 -38.97 16.08
N GLU A 38 -6.52 -38.55 16.14
CA GLU A 38 -7.66 -39.02 16.95
C GLU A 38 -7.67 -38.75 18.47
N GLY A 39 -8.40 -37.71 18.87
CA GLY A 39 -8.86 -37.53 20.24
C GLY A 39 -10.05 -38.44 20.55
N LYS A 40 -9.92 -39.34 21.53
CA LYS A 40 -11.04 -40.07 22.13
C LYS A 40 -11.64 -39.27 23.29
N MET A 41 -12.95 -39.04 23.23
CA MET A 41 -13.73 -38.46 24.32
C MET A 41 -14.10 -39.58 25.32
N LEU A 42 -13.66 -39.47 26.57
CA LEU A 42 -14.05 -40.39 27.65
C LEU A 42 -15.10 -39.72 28.53
N SER A 43 -16.36 -40.18 28.46
CA SER A 43 -17.39 -39.83 29.44
C SER A 43 -17.23 -40.70 30.69
N LEU A 44 -17.02 -40.09 31.86
CA LEU A 44 -16.94 -40.80 33.15
C LEU A 44 -18.19 -40.52 33.99
N ASN A 45 -18.75 -41.59 34.56
CA ASN A 45 -19.95 -41.57 35.42
C ASN A 45 -19.72 -40.80 36.74
N ALA A 46 -20.74 -40.04 37.16
CA ALA A 46 -20.68 -39.00 38.19
C ALA A 46 -20.24 -39.47 39.60
N GLU A 47 -20.34 -40.76 39.94
CA GLU A 47 -19.92 -41.28 41.25
C GLU A 47 -18.40 -41.40 41.40
N ARG A 48 -17.65 -41.74 40.34
CA ARG A 48 -16.18 -41.86 40.42
C ARG A 48 -15.44 -40.52 40.41
N ALA A 49 -16.11 -39.43 40.01
CA ALA A 49 -15.54 -38.08 40.03
C ALA A 49 -15.47 -37.50 41.46
N ARG A 50 -16.38 -37.90 42.34
CA ARG A 50 -16.47 -37.41 43.73
C ARG A 50 -15.29 -37.86 44.59
N ASP A 51 -14.89 -39.12 44.48
CA ASP A 51 -13.79 -39.68 45.30
C ASP A 51 -12.42 -39.12 44.92
N ARG A 52 -12.20 -38.76 43.65
CA ARG A 52 -10.93 -38.14 43.20
C ARG A 52 -10.83 -36.65 43.51
N LEU A 53 -11.95 -35.93 43.58
CA LEU A 53 -11.97 -34.54 44.05
C LEU A 53 -11.62 -34.42 45.54
N GLN A 54 -11.88 -35.45 46.34
CA GLN A 54 -11.52 -35.49 47.76
C GLN A 54 -10.00 -35.59 47.98
N VAL A 55 -9.27 -36.24 47.05
CA VAL A 55 -7.79 -36.35 47.07
C VAL A 55 -7.10 -35.04 46.69
N ILE A 56 -7.72 -34.24 45.83
CA ILE A 56 -7.21 -32.89 45.47
C ILE A 56 -7.45 -31.91 46.63
N ARG A 57 -8.56 -32.06 47.37
CA ARG A 57 -8.88 -31.23 48.54
C ARG A 57 -7.90 -31.42 49.71
N SER A 58 -7.32 -32.61 49.87
CA SER A 58 -6.36 -32.90 50.95
C SER A 58 -4.93 -32.45 50.67
N HIS A 59 -4.56 -32.14 49.42
CA HIS A 59 -3.24 -31.60 49.07
C HIS A 59 -3.14 -30.08 49.14
N LEU A 60 -4.25 -29.37 49.42
CA LEU A 60 -4.29 -27.90 49.45
C LEU A 60 -4.43 -27.30 50.87
N ILE A 61 -4.26 -28.09 51.94
CA ILE A 61 -4.38 -27.60 53.33
C ILE A 61 -3.13 -27.91 54.16
N CYS A 62 -2.28 -26.90 54.35
CA CYS A 62 -1.28 -26.70 55.42
C CYS A 62 -0.84 -25.21 55.29
N GLN A 63 -0.92 -24.26 56.24
CA GLN A 63 -0.89 -24.27 57.71
C GLN A 63 -1.59 -23.00 58.31
N PRO A 64 -1.77 -22.90 59.66
CA PRO A 64 -2.78 -22.04 60.31
C PRO A 64 -2.26 -20.82 61.12
N ASN A 65 -3.23 -20.01 61.59
CA ASN A 65 -3.27 -19.07 62.74
C ASN A 65 -3.03 -17.56 62.53
N SER A 66 -4.09 -16.75 62.65
CA SER A 66 -4.42 -16.00 63.88
C SER A 66 -5.81 -15.31 63.79
N ARG A 67 -6.40 -15.08 64.97
CA ARG A 67 -7.84 -14.87 65.29
C ARG A 67 -8.36 -13.43 65.08
N GLN A 68 -9.59 -13.25 64.56
CA GLN A 68 -10.83 -12.87 65.29
C GLN A 68 -12.01 -12.52 64.32
N PRO A 69 -13.29 -12.62 64.74
CA PRO A 69 -14.46 -12.60 63.83
C PRO A 69 -15.42 -11.40 64.03
N ARG A 70 -16.13 -10.97 62.97
CA ARG A 70 -17.53 -10.45 62.93
C ARG A 70 -17.90 -9.92 61.53
N SER A 71 -18.83 -10.58 60.84
CA SER A 71 -20.21 -10.13 60.55
C SER A 71 -20.31 -8.94 59.61
N ASP A 72 -20.74 -9.16 58.36
CA ASP A 72 -21.96 -8.54 57.81
C ASP A 72 -22.25 -9.02 56.39
N VAL A 73 -23.54 -9.27 56.14
CA VAL A 73 -24.13 -9.57 54.85
C VAL A 73 -24.25 -8.25 54.08
N GLN A 74 -23.54 -8.10 52.95
CA GLN A 74 -23.91 -7.11 51.94
C GLN A 74 -23.73 -7.64 50.51
N LYS A 75 -24.74 -7.29 49.71
CA LYS A 75 -25.01 -7.67 48.33
C LYS A 75 -23.91 -7.24 47.37
N GLY A 76 -23.67 -8.09 46.37
CA GLY A 76 -23.36 -7.74 44.98
C GLY A 76 -22.27 -6.71 44.75
N LEU A 77 -21.05 -7.19 44.49
CA LEU A 77 -20.07 -6.61 43.57
C LEU A 77 -19.06 -7.74 43.30
N GLY A 78 -19.04 -8.26 42.08
CA GLY A 78 -17.99 -9.18 41.65
C GLY A 78 -16.67 -8.43 41.59
N GLN A 79 -15.92 -8.42 42.69
CA GLN A 79 -14.53 -7.95 42.70
C GLN A 79 -13.67 -9.02 42.03
N ILE A 80 -13.12 -8.66 40.87
CA ILE A 80 -12.03 -9.41 40.23
C ILE A 80 -10.79 -9.17 41.08
N TYR A 81 -10.31 -10.21 41.76
CA TYR A 81 -9.02 -10.18 42.43
C TYR A 81 -7.91 -10.33 41.39
N PHE A 82 -7.10 -9.30 41.20
CA PHE A 82 -5.88 -9.37 40.42
C PHE A 82 -4.86 -10.26 41.15
N SER A 83 -4.33 -11.25 40.45
CA SER A 83 -3.09 -11.91 40.85
C SER A 83 -1.92 -11.00 40.49
N PRO A 84 -1.02 -10.66 41.43
CA PRO A 84 0.20 -9.92 41.13
C PRO A 84 1.19 -10.87 40.48
N VAL A 85 1.07 -11.08 39.17
CA VAL A 85 2.19 -11.61 38.39
C VAL A 85 3.10 -10.43 38.10
N ALA A 86 4.09 -10.27 38.98
CA ALA A 86 5.23 -9.40 38.75
C ALA A 86 5.92 -9.78 37.41
N ALA A 87 5.93 -8.82 36.50
CA ALA A 87 7.02 -8.48 35.59
C ALA A 87 7.97 -9.63 35.19
N LYS A 88 7.60 -10.37 34.14
CA LYS A 88 8.56 -11.04 33.25
C LYS A 88 8.07 -10.90 31.82
N VAL A 89 8.62 -9.91 31.11
CA VAL A 89 8.56 -9.66 29.65
C VAL A 89 7.15 -9.91 29.07
N GLY A 90 6.25 -8.96 29.32
CA GLY A 90 4.87 -9.02 28.84
C GLY A 90 4.78 -9.00 27.32
N ASN A 91 3.94 -9.86 26.77
CA ASN A 91 3.60 -9.85 25.35
C ASN A 91 2.85 -8.54 25.05
N VAL A 92 3.49 -7.61 24.32
CA VAL A 92 2.92 -6.28 24.00
C VAL A 92 1.56 -6.38 23.31
N ALA A 93 1.31 -7.47 22.56
CA ALA A 93 0.02 -7.72 21.93
C ALA A 93 -1.09 -7.96 22.97
N GLU A 94 -0.77 -8.62 24.08
CA GLU A 94 -1.72 -8.81 25.19
C GLU A 94 -2.00 -7.49 25.90
N GLU A 95 -0.99 -6.64 26.10
CA GLU A 95 -1.17 -5.29 26.67
C GLU A 95 -2.18 -4.48 25.84
N VAL A 96 -2.03 -4.47 24.52
CA VAL A 96 -2.97 -3.79 23.61
C VAL A 96 -4.36 -4.43 23.67
N ARG A 97 -4.45 -5.76 23.65
CA ARG A 97 -5.74 -6.48 23.72
C ARG A 97 -6.50 -6.15 25.02
N PHE A 98 -5.82 -6.19 26.17
CA PHE A 98 -6.41 -5.83 27.45
C PHE A 98 -6.78 -4.34 27.51
N GLY A 99 -5.94 -3.47 26.96
CA GLY A 99 -6.22 -2.03 26.88
C GLY A 99 -7.45 -1.71 26.04
N LEU A 100 -7.63 -2.38 24.90
CA LEU A 100 -8.82 -2.26 24.04
C LEU A 100 -10.07 -2.68 24.82
N ALA A 101 -10.04 -3.86 25.45
CA ALA A 101 -11.15 -4.37 26.25
C ALA A 101 -11.50 -3.41 27.42
N ALA A 102 -10.50 -2.90 28.13
CA ALA A 102 -10.69 -1.97 29.24
C ALA A 102 -11.28 -0.62 28.80
N ALA A 103 -10.93 -0.16 27.60
CA ALA A 103 -11.49 1.05 27.00
C ALA A 103 -12.85 0.83 26.30
N GLY A 104 -13.40 -0.39 26.35
CA GLY A 104 -14.67 -0.73 25.69
C GLY A 104 -14.58 -0.83 24.16
N VAL A 105 -13.37 -0.88 23.61
CA VAL A 105 -13.12 -1.10 22.18
C VAL A 105 -13.29 -2.58 21.89
N THR A 106 -14.47 -2.97 21.44
CA THR A 106 -14.82 -4.38 21.20
C THR A 106 -14.48 -4.81 19.78
N ASN A 107 -14.33 -6.13 19.55
CA ASN A 107 -14.13 -6.77 18.25
C ASN A 107 -13.00 -6.16 17.40
N VAL A 108 -11.88 -5.80 18.05
CA VAL A 108 -10.66 -5.38 17.37
C VAL A 108 -9.57 -6.38 17.69
N GLU A 109 -9.00 -6.97 16.64
CA GLU A 109 -7.87 -7.88 16.73
C GLU A 109 -6.69 -7.25 16.01
N VAL A 110 -5.50 -7.31 16.62
CA VAL A 110 -4.27 -6.79 16.05
C VAL A 110 -3.17 -7.80 16.31
N GLU A 111 -2.41 -8.13 15.27
CA GLU A 111 -1.25 -9.01 15.39
C GLU A 111 -0.16 -8.37 16.24
N GLY A 112 0.65 -9.21 16.90
CA GLY A 112 1.74 -8.75 17.75
C GLY A 112 2.86 -8.06 16.97
N PRO A 113 3.77 -7.34 17.66
CA PRO A 113 4.90 -6.71 17.01
C PRO A 113 5.85 -7.76 16.40
N PRO A 114 6.43 -7.50 15.22
CA PRO A 114 7.62 -8.22 14.77
C PRO A 114 8.77 -8.02 15.76
N GLN A 115 9.68 -8.99 15.83
CA GLN A 115 10.82 -8.94 16.74
C GLN A 115 11.62 -7.62 16.61
N GLY A 116 11.86 -6.98 17.77
CA GLY A 116 12.63 -5.74 17.87
C GLY A 116 11.85 -4.46 17.56
N LEU A 117 10.54 -4.55 17.32
CA LEU A 117 9.65 -3.40 17.10
C LEU A 117 8.65 -3.18 18.24
N GLU A 118 8.85 -3.79 19.40
CA GLU A 118 7.94 -3.73 20.53
C GLU A 118 7.67 -2.27 20.96
N GLU A 119 8.71 -1.44 20.99
CA GLU A 119 8.59 -0.03 21.35
C GLU A 119 7.96 0.82 20.23
N THR A 120 8.28 0.52 18.98
CA THR A 120 7.63 1.15 17.81
C THR A 120 6.11 0.86 17.85
N TYR A 121 5.76 -0.38 18.14
CA TYR A 121 4.38 -0.84 18.25
C TYR A 121 3.62 -0.14 19.37
N ARG A 122 4.19 -0.02 20.57
CA ARG A 122 3.56 0.72 21.69
C ARG A 122 3.28 2.18 21.36
N HIS A 123 4.22 2.84 20.68
CA HIS A 123 4.05 4.24 20.29
C HIS A 123 2.99 4.44 19.21
N LEU A 124 2.95 3.54 18.22
CA LEU A 124 2.05 3.70 17.08
C LEU A 124 0.64 3.18 17.38
N LEU A 125 0.52 1.97 17.94
CA LEU A 125 -0.74 1.27 18.14
C LEU A 125 -1.29 1.48 19.56
N THR A 126 -1.39 2.75 19.95
CA THR A 126 -2.04 3.14 21.21
C THR A 126 -3.53 2.81 21.15
N ILE A 127 -4.15 2.55 22.31
CA ILE A 127 -5.58 2.24 22.39
C ILE A 127 -6.46 3.29 21.70
N PRO A 128 -6.24 4.60 21.89
CA PRO A 128 -7.03 5.61 21.18
C PRO A 128 -6.79 5.65 19.66
N ALA A 129 -5.55 5.39 19.20
CA ALA A 129 -5.25 5.31 17.78
C ALA A 129 -5.96 4.12 17.11
N LEU A 130 -5.94 2.96 17.77
CA LEU A 130 -6.64 1.76 17.31
C LEU A 130 -8.17 1.95 17.32
N GLN A 131 -8.71 2.63 18.35
CA GLN A 131 -10.12 3.02 18.37
C GLN A 131 -10.48 3.92 17.18
N PHE A 132 -9.63 4.92 16.86
CA PHE A 132 -9.84 5.80 15.71
C PHE A 132 -9.89 5.02 14.38
N VAL A 133 -8.94 4.10 14.17
CA VAL A 133 -8.91 3.24 12.96
C VAL A 133 -10.10 2.28 12.93
N ALA A 134 -10.51 1.72 14.08
CA ALA A 134 -11.67 0.85 14.18
C ALA A 134 -12.97 1.59 13.84
N ASP A 135 -13.16 2.80 14.37
CA ASP A 135 -14.33 3.62 14.05
C ASP A 135 -14.36 4.07 12.60
N LEU A 136 -13.19 4.43 12.05
CA LEU A 136 -13.04 4.76 10.64
C LEU A 136 -13.46 3.57 9.76
N THR A 137 -12.94 2.39 10.09
CA THR A 137 -13.25 1.13 9.39
C THR A 137 -14.75 0.83 9.48
N ARG A 138 -15.34 0.86 10.66
CA ARG A 138 -16.79 0.64 10.84
C ARG A 138 -17.64 1.60 10.04
N HIS A 139 -17.21 2.85 9.93
CA HIS A 139 -17.97 3.87 9.22
C HIS A 139 -17.92 3.71 7.70
N PHE A 140 -16.79 3.25 7.15
CA PHE A 140 -16.54 3.29 5.71
C PHE A 140 -16.37 1.93 5.02
N ASN A 141 -16.15 0.84 5.75
CA ASN A 141 -15.84 -0.46 5.13
C ASN A 141 -16.94 -0.91 4.15
N ASP A 142 -18.21 -0.72 4.50
CA ASP A 142 -19.30 -1.08 3.58
C ASP A 142 -19.32 -0.21 2.31
N GLN A 143 -18.91 1.06 2.40
CA GLN A 143 -18.75 1.94 1.23
C GLN A 143 -17.59 1.47 0.36
N VAL A 144 -16.47 1.06 0.97
CA VAL A 144 -15.30 0.49 0.27
C VAL A 144 -15.70 -0.80 -0.45
N ASP A 145 -16.36 -1.73 0.24
CA ASP A 145 -16.84 -3.00 -0.33
C ASP A 145 -17.78 -2.75 -1.54
N ARG A 146 -18.69 -1.78 -1.44
CA ARG A 146 -19.56 -1.39 -2.55
C ARG A 146 -18.78 -0.78 -3.71
N MET A 147 -17.83 0.10 -3.43
CA MET A 147 -16.99 0.73 -4.45
C MET A 147 -16.17 -0.30 -5.24
N LEU A 148 -15.54 -1.26 -4.55
CA LEU A 148 -14.77 -2.34 -5.19
C LEU A 148 -15.68 -3.25 -6.04
N LYS A 149 -16.90 -3.54 -5.59
CA LYS A 149 -17.89 -4.29 -6.40
C LYS A 149 -18.31 -3.51 -7.65
N GLU A 150 -18.45 -2.19 -7.57
CA GLU A 150 -18.73 -1.37 -8.76
C GLU A 150 -17.58 -1.37 -9.77
N ARG A 151 -16.30 -1.46 -9.34
CA ARG A 151 -15.17 -1.68 -10.26
C ARG A 151 -15.34 -2.96 -11.08
N ILE A 152 -15.66 -4.07 -10.39
CA ILE A 152 -15.89 -5.38 -11.03
C ILE A 152 -17.06 -5.28 -12.02
N LYS A 153 -18.17 -4.67 -11.59
CA LYS A 153 -19.35 -4.48 -12.44
C LYS A 153 -19.03 -3.65 -13.69
N LYS A 154 -18.36 -2.50 -13.54
CA LYS A 154 -17.94 -1.65 -14.66
C LYS A 154 -17.03 -2.41 -15.63
N LYS A 155 -16.12 -3.24 -15.12
CA LYS A 155 -15.26 -4.10 -15.94
C LYS A 155 -16.07 -5.10 -16.76
N VAL A 156 -17.01 -5.81 -16.12
CA VAL A 156 -17.89 -6.77 -16.79
C VAL A 156 -18.76 -6.09 -17.85
N GLU A 157 -19.29 -4.90 -17.57
CA GLU A 157 -20.07 -4.11 -18.53
C GLU A 157 -19.25 -3.71 -19.76
N ILE A 158 -18.01 -3.27 -19.57
CA ILE A 158 -17.08 -2.95 -20.66
C ILE A 158 -16.79 -4.20 -21.51
N ASP A 159 -16.51 -5.33 -20.87
CA ASP A 159 -16.18 -6.59 -21.56
C ASP A 159 -17.36 -7.12 -22.38
N LEU A 160 -18.58 -7.07 -21.83
CA LEU A 160 -19.77 -7.61 -22.50
C LEU A 160 -20.31 -6.71 -23.60
N SER A 161 -20.22 -5.38 -23.41
CA SER A 161 -20.74 -4.42 -24.39
C SER A 161 -19.78 -4.14 -25.54
N GLY A 162 -18.47 -4.29 -25.32
CA GLY A 162 -17.43 -3.84 -26.26
C GLY A 162 -17.32 -2.32 -26.36
N ASN A 163 -18.12 -1.56 -25.59
CA ASN A 163 -18.10 -0.11 -25.60
C ASN A 163 -16.77 0.43 -25.07
N LEU A 164 -16.35 1.55 -25.65
CA LEU A 164 -15.19 2.30 -25.18
C LEU A 164 -15.62 3.39 -24.19
N PRO A 165 -14.79 3.72 -23.21
CA PRO A 165 -15.07 4.83 -22.31
C PRO A 165 -15.14 6.14 -23.11
N THR A 166 -16.01 7.04 -22.66
CA THR A 166 -16.20 8.37 -23.21
C THR A 166 -16.37 9.37 -22.07
N PHE A 167 -16.20 10.66 -22.35
CA PHE A 167 -16.49 11.69 -21.38
C PHE A 167 -17.97 11.66 -20.97
N PRO A 168 -18.27 11.86 -19.66
CA PRO A 168 -19.61 12.11 -19.19
C PRO A 168 -20.30 13.25 -19.97
N PRO A 169 -21.64 13.21 -20.10
CA PRO A 169 -22.38 14.28 -20.75
C PRO A 169 -22.16 15.62 -20.03
N LYS A 170 -22.35 16.72 -20.77
CA LYS A 170 -22.24 18.07 -20.19
C LYS A 170 -23.16 18.21 -18.99
N SER A 171 -22.58 18.63 -17.86
CA SER A 171 -23.23 18.81 -16.57
C SER A 171 -22.83 20.15 -15.95
N GLU A 172 -23.32 20.47 -14.76
CA GLU A 172 -22.81 21.61 -13.97
C GLU A 172 -21.32 21.47 -13.67
N VAL A 173 -20.82 20.24 -13.53
CA VAL A 173 -19.39 19.98 -13.31
C VAL A 173 -18.57 20.40 -14.52
N ARG A 174 -18.92 19.95 -15.73
CA ARG A 174 -18.11 20.24 -16.94
C ARG A 174 -18.41 21.58 -17.58
N GLY A 175 -19.66 22.03 -17.47
CA GLY A 175 -20.16 23.26 -18.08
C GLY A 175 -20.19 24.47 -17.15
N GLY A 176 -20.01 24.27 -15.84
CA GLY A 176 -20.05 25.34 -14.84
C GLY A 176 -18.72 26.07 -14.67
N ASN A 177 -18.79 27.23 -14.03
CA ASN A 177 -17.63 28.05 -13.68
C ASN A 177 -17.33 27.89 -12.18
N TRP A 178 -16.53 26.90 -11.82
CA TRP A 178 -16.12 26.62 -10.45
C TRP A 178 -14.61 26.37 -10.35
N LYS A 179 -14.05 26.59 -9.16
CA LYS A 179 -12.64 26.38 -8.85
C LYS A 179 -12.51 25.55 -7.58
N VAL A 180 -11.38 24.85 -7.42
CA VAL A 180 -11.03 24.20 -6.16
C VAL A 180 -10.74 25.24 -5.07
N ALA A 181 -10.89 24.84 -3.81
CA ALA A 181 -10.54 25.67 -2.66
C ALA A 181 -9.03 25.97 -2.66
N PRO A 182 -8.62 27.17 -2.19
CA PRO A 182 -7.22 27.57 -2.19
C PRO A 182 -6.35 26.60 -1.38
N VAL A 183 -5.09 26.53 -1.75
CA VAL A 183 -4.07 25.76 -1.03
C VAL A 183 -3.34 26.66 -0.02
N PRO A 184 -2.83 26.10 1.10
CA PRO A 184 -2.01 26.85 2.02
C PRO A 184 -0.70 27.32 1.37
N ARG A 185 -0.10 28.38 1.93
CA ARG A 185 1.08 29.05 1.36
C ARG A 185 2.22 28.08 0.99
N ARG A 186 2.49 27.08 1.82
CA ARG A 186 3.54 26.09 1.57
C ARG A 186 3.33 25.29 0.27
N LEU A 187 2.09 25.07 -0.15
CA LEU A 187 1.74 24.32 -1.37
C LEU A 187 1.65 25.17 -2.64
N THR A 188 1.87 26.49 -2.54
CA THR A 188 1.76 27.39 -3.70
C THR A 188 2.88 27.20 -4.72
N CYS A 189 4.02 26.65 -4.31
CA CYS A 189 5.17 26.33 -5.14
C CYS A 189 5.64 24.89 -4.84
N ARG A 190 5.54 24.02 -5.84
CA ARG A 190 5.87 22.60 -5.73
C ARG A 190 6.37 22.06 -7.06
N TYR A 191 7.48 22.63 -7.54
CA TYR A 191 8.05 22.28 -8.84
C TYR A 191 8.82 20.96 -8.81
N LEU A 192 9.48 20.65 -7.70
CA LEU A 192 10.37 19.51 -7.60
C LEU A 192 10.08 18.69 -6.36
N ASP A 193 9.65 17.46 -6.58
CA ASP A 193 9.46 16.46 -5.53
C ASP A 193 10.43 15.29 -5.68
N LEU A 194 10.72 14.62 -4.56
CA LEU A 194 11.28 13.27 -4.57
C LEU A 194 10.15 12.23 -4.65
N GLY A 195 10.22 11.33 -5.62
CA GLY A 195 9.26 10.23 -5.82
C GLY A 195 9.67 8.93 -5.10
N ASP A 196 8.69 8.09 -4.80
CA ASP A 196 8.85 6.73 -4.24
C ASP A 196 9.78 6.62 -3.02
N VAL A 197 9.68 7.59 -2.09
CA VAL A 197 10.45 7.56 -0.85
C VAL A 197 9.68 6.78 0.20
N THR A 198 9.96 5.48 0.31
CA THR A 198 9.44 4.67 1.41
C THR A 198 10.02 5.13 2.76
N PRO A 199 9.18 5.49 3.75
CA PRO A 199 9.67 5.91 5.06
C PRO A 199 10.21 4.74 5.89
N ALA A 200 10.00 3.48 5.46
CA ALA A 200 10.57 2.31 6.12
C ALA A 200 12.09 2.16 5.86
N ASP A 201 12.61 2.77 4.79
CA ASP A 201 14.05 2.99 4.61
C ASP A 201 14.45 4.27 5.35
N THR A 202 14.71 4.13 6.67
CA THR A 202 15.00 5.25 7.57
C THR A 202 16.13 6.15 7.05
N ASP A 203 17.19 5.56 6.52
CA ASP A 203 18.37 6.32 6.07
C ASP A 203 18.06 7.14 4.82
N ARG A 204 17.35 6.53 3.84
CA ARG A 204 16.92 7.24 2.65
C ARG A 204 15.90 8.33 2.98
N PHE A 205 14.97 8.05 3.90
CA PHE A 205 13.95 9.01 4.33
C PHE A 205 14.57 10.23 5.02
N ILE A 206 15.54 10.04 5.92
CA ILE A 206 16.29 11.14 6.55
C ILE A 206 17.01 11.98 5.49
N LYS A 207 17.67 11.36 4.51
CA LYS A 207 18.36 12.09 3.42
C LYS A 207 17.36 12.88 2.58
N ALA A 208 16.19 12.31 2.28
CA ALA A 208 15.14 13.00 1.52
C ALA A 208 14.65 14.24 2.27
N LEU A 209 14.41 14.13 3.58
CA LEU A 209 14.01 15.24 4.46
C LEU A 209 15.05 16.37 4.56
N GLN A 210 16.30 16.10 4.19
CA GLN A 210 17.40 17.07 4.18
C GLN A 210 17.65 17.67 2.78
N CYS A 211 16.98 17.18 1.74
CA CYS A 211 17.17 17.65 0.37
C CYS A 211 16.49 19.00 0.13
N ASP A 212 17.08 19.81 -0.76
CA ASP A 212 16.49 21.04 -1.27
C ASP A 212 15.46 20.72 -2.37
N VAL A 213 14.32 20.19 -1.96
CA VAL A 213 13.15 19.89 -2.80
C VAL A 213 11.90 20.47 -2.14
N ASP A 214 10.82 20.61 -2.90
CA ASP A 214 9.59 21.25 -2.42
C ASP A 214 8.72 20.24 -1.67
N GLY A 215 8.70 18.99 -2.13
CA GLY A 215 7.97 17.88 -1.50
C GLY A 215 8.65 16.52 -1.61
N ILE A 216 8.12 15.56 -0.85
CA ILE A 216 8.51 14.16 -0.84
C ILE A 216 7.23 13.34 -0.91
N GLN A 217 7.08 12.54 -1.97
CA GLN A 217 6.09 11.48 -1.99
C GLN A 217 6.52 10.40 -0.98
N THR A 218 5.89 10.45 0.18
CA THR A 218 6.20 9.58 1.32
C THR A 218 5.34 8.33 1.19
N ASP A 219 5.99 7.25 0.78
CA ASP A 219 5.32 6.20 0.03
C ASP A 219 5.03 4.92 0.84
N PHE A 220 3.76 4.53 0.85
CA PHE A 220 3.26 3.23 1.35
C PHE A 220 2.60 2.40 0.24
N ASP A 221 2.69 2.81 -1.02
CA ASP A 221 2.11 2.14 -2.19
C ASP A 221 3.23 1.49 -3.04
N ASP A 222 3.48 1.90 -4.28
CA ASP A 222 4.30 1.12 -5.23
C ASP A 222 5.75 0.89 -4.85
N GLY A 223 6.41 1.85 -4.20
CA GLY A 223 7.79 1.75 -3.73
C GLY A 223 7.95 1.07 -2.37
N HIS A 224 6.84 0.63 -1.77
CA HIS A 224 6.77 0.05 -0.42
C HIS A 224 6.22 -1.38 -0.47
N CYS A 225 6.91 -2.33 0.18
CA CYS A 225 6.34 -3.66 0.40
C CYS A 225 5.68 -3.67 1.79
N PRO A 226 4.35 -3.84 1.88
CA PRO A 226 3.56 -3.64 3.11
C PRO A 226 3.66 -4.84 4.06
N THR A 227 4.88 -5.30 4.31
CA THR A 227 5.15 -6.25 5.40
C THR A 227 4.79 -5.60 6.73
N TRP A 228 4.40 -6.38 7.73
CA TRP A 228 4.05 -5.82 9.04
C TRP A 228 5.18 -4.99 9.65
N ARG A 229 6.43 -5.47 9.50
CA ARG A 229 7.64 -4.74 9.89
C ARG A 229 7.78 -3.41 9.14
N GLY A 230 7.64 -3.44 7.82
CA GLY A 230 7.76 -2.26 6.95
C GLY A 230 6.70 -1.21 7.27
N GLN A 231 5.44 -1.64 7.44
CA GLN A 231 4.32 -0.75 7.72
C GLN A 231 4.50 -0.03 9.06
N LEU A 232 4.80 -0.77 10.13
CA LEU A 232 5.05 -0.20 11.46
C LEU A 232 6.23 0.77 11.46
N LEU A 233 7.36 0.39 10.87
CA LEU A 233 8.55 1.24 10.78
C LEU A 233 8.28 2.51 9.99
N GLY A 234 7.64 2.39 8.82
CA GLY A 234 7.34 3.51 7.95
C GLY A 234 6.42 4.53 8.64
N LEU A 235 5.30 4.08 9.20
CA LEU A 235 4.36 4.95 9.91
C LEU A 235 5.02 5.61 11.13
N HIS A 236 5.81 4.86 11.89
CA HIS A 236 6.52 5.40 13.05
C HIS A 236 7.58 6.43 12.65
N ASN A 237 8.33 6.20 11.57
CA ASN A 237 9.32 7.16 11.07
C ASN A 237 8.66 8.47 10.62
N VAL A 238 7.49 8.41 9.97
CA VAL A 238 6.70 9.61 9.63
C VAL A 238 6.29 10.34 10.92
N CYS A 239 5.73 9.63 11.90
CA CYS A 239 5.34 10.23 13.18
C CYS A 239 6.53 10.91 13.87
N ARG A 240 7.69 10.25 13.91
CA ARG A 240 8.91 10.82 14.49
C ARG A 240 9.40 12.05 13.73
N ALA A 241 9.34 12.06 12.40
CA ALA A 241 9.72 13.24 11.62
C ALA A 241 8.79 14.43 11.93
N VAL A 242 7.48 14.18 11.98
CA VAL A 242 6.47 15.21 12.29
C VAL A 242 6.63 15.77 13.71
N MET A 243 6.90 14.91 14.69
CA MET A 243 7.08 15.29 16.09
C MET A 243 8.50 15.83 16.41
N GLY A 244 9.40 15.92 15.42
CA GLY A 244 10.78 16.37 15.64
C GLY A 244 11.64 15.40 16.46
N GLN A 245 11.32 14.10 16.41
CA GLN A 245 11.97 13.01 17.14
C GLN A 245 12.85 12.13 16.25
N LEU A 246 12.92 12.42 14.94
CA LEU A 246 13.80 11.72 14.00
C LEU A 246 15.19 12.41 13.98
N PRO A 247 16.28 11.72 14.36
CA PRO A 247 17.59 12.33 14.51
C PRO A 247 18.11 12.97 13.22
N GLY A 248 18.70 14.16 13.33
CA GLY A 248 19.29 14.88 12.19
C GLY A 248 18.26 15.53 11.25
N VAL A 249 16.97 15.43 11.54
CA VAL A 249 15.90 16.07 10.78
C VAL A 249 15.47 17.37 11.47
N LYS A 250 15.30 18.44 10.69
CA LYS A 250 14.83 19.74 11.20
C LYS A 250 13.34 19.67 11.56
N ASN A 251 12.80 20.75 12.15
CA ASN A 251 11.37 20.84 12.39
C ASN A 251 10.58 20.64 11.08
N ILE A 252 9.39 20.04 11.17
CA ILE A 252 8.53 19.74 10.01
C ILE A 252 8.17 20.99 9.17
N SER A 253 8.19 22.19 9.77
CA SER A 253 8.01 23.48 9.07
C SER A 253 9.19 23.88 8.15
N GLN A 254 10.36 23.22 8.30
CA GLN A 254 11.63 23.58 7.65
C GLN A 254 12.18 22.50 6.72
N VAL A 255 11.52 21.35 6.63
CA VAL A 255 11.86 20.25 5.71
C VAL A 255 10.91 20.28 4.51
N PRO A 256 11.21 19.56 3.40
CA PRO A 256 10.28 19.41 2.29
C PRO A 256 8.90 18.91 2.75
N ILE A 257 7.86 19.27 2.00
CA ILE A 257 6.49 18.89 2.34
C ILE A 257 6.32 17.38 2.23
N LEU A 258 5.78 16.75 3.29
CA LEU A 258 5.41 15.34 3.24
C LEU A 258 4.10 15.18 2.49
N MET A 259 4.18 14.59 1.30
CA MET A 259 3.03 14.19 0.50
C MET A 259 2.76 12.71 0.75
N LEU A 260 1.88 12.42 1.70
CA LEU A 260 1.62 11.08 2.21
C LEU A 260 0.85 10.24 1.16
N ARG A 261 1.42 9.14 0.70
CA ARG A 261 0.77 8.21 -0.24
C ARG A 261 0.42 6.91 0.50
N PRO A 262 -0.81 6.77 1.04
CA PRO A 262 -1.26 5.50 1.61
C PRO A 262 -1.36 4.44 0.53
N ARG A 263 -1.44 3.17 0.93
CA ARG A 263 -1.78 2.05 0.02
C ARG A 263 -3.01 2.38 -0.82
N ALA A 264 -3.06 1.87 -2.05
CA ALA A 264 -4.25 1.92 -2.89
C ALA A 264 -5.35 0.93 -2.44
N TRP A 265 -6.59 1.14 -2.93
CA TRP A 265 -7.79 0.36 -2.51
C TRP A 265 -7.70 -1.15 -2.74
N ASN A 266 -6.77 -1.62 -3.57
CA ASN A 266 -6.57 -3.04 -3.86
C ASN A 266 -5.79 -3.80 -2.77
N MET A 267 -5.27 -3.10 -1.76
CA MET A 267 -4.49 -3.70 -0.68
C MET A 267 -5.23 -3.70 0.66
N ILE A 268 -4.97 -4.75 1.44
CA ILE A 268 -5.58 -5.03 2.75
C ILE A 268 -4.49 -4.97 3.84
N GLU A 269 -4.88 -4.63 5.06
CA GLU A 269 -4.05 -4.80 6.26
C GLU A 269 -4.39 -6.11 6.96
N HIS A 270 -3.57 -7.13 6.74
CA HIS A 270 -3.76 -8.48 7.30
C HIS A 270 -3.56 -8.53 8.83
N ASN A 271 -2.88 -7.54 9.40
CA ASN A 271 -2.49 -7.54 10.81
C ASN A 271 -3.51 -6.84 11.71
N MET A 272 -4.66 -6.42 11.18
CA MET A 272 -5.74 -5.83 11.95
C MET A 272 -7.11 -6.26 11.43
N LEU A 273 -7.96 -6.75 12.33
CA LEU A 273 -9.36 -7.06 12.06
C LEU A 273 -10.28 -6.17 12.89
N VAL A 274 -11.39 -5.76 12.29
CA VAL A 274 -12.49 -5.03 12.94
C VAL A 274 -13.78 -5.76 12.62
N ASP A 275 -14.51 -6.18 13.65
CA ASP A 275 -15.76 -6.94 13.52
C ASP A 275 -15.62 -8.19 12.63
N GLY A 276 -14.46 -8.86 12.72
CA GLY A 276 -14.12 -10.08 11.98
C GLY A 276 -13.71 -9.88 10.52
N LYS A 277 -13.54 -8.64 10.06
CA LYS A 277 -13.04 -8.33 8.70
C LYS A 277 -11.66 -7.68 8.78
N GLU A 278 -10.77 -8.05 7.88
CA GLU A 278 -9.49 -7.36 7.71
C GLU A 278 -9.72 -5.91 7.30
N VAL A 279 -8.90 -5.01 7.85
CA VAL A 279 -9.02 -3.57 7.60
C VAL A 279 -8.53 -3.25 6.17
N PRO A 280 -9.24 -2.41 5.39
CA PRO A 280 -8.70 -1.89 4.14
C PRO A 280 -7.38 -1.14 4.38
N GLY A 281 -6.31 -1.52 3.67
CA GLY A 281 -4.97 -0.94 3.84
C GLY A 281 -4.95 0.60 3.80
N PRO A 282 -5.62 1.26 2.84
CA PRO A 282 -5.70 2.73 2.80
C PRO A 282 -6.30 3.35 4.06
N LEU A 283 -7.30 2.71 4.69
CA LEU A 283 -7.93 3.22 5.91
C LEU A 283 -7.00 3.06 7.12
N PHE A 284 -6.23 1.97 7.19
CA PHE A 284 -5.22 1.78 8.23
C PHE A 284 -4.14 2.87 8.15
N ASP A 285 -3.59 3.08 6.95
CA ASP A 285 -2.50 4.03 6.71
C ASP A 285 -2.95 5.47 6.97
N PHE A 286 -4.04 5.87 6.32
CA PHE A 286 -4.64 7.19 6.50
C PHE A 286 -5.04 7.41 7.97
N GLY A 287 -5.67 6.42 8.59
CA GLY A 287 -6.16 6.52 9.96
C GLY A 287 -5.04 6.80 10.97
N LEU A 288 -3.96 6.04 10.92
CA LEU A 288 -2.82 6.22 11.83
C LEU A 288 -2.06 7.52 11.54
N LEU A 289 -1.85 7.86 10.26
CA LEU A 289 -1.19 9.13 9.90
C LEU A 289 -2.01 10.34 10.36
N MET A 290 -3.33 10.32 10.16
CA MET A 290 -4.20 11.40 10.62
C MET A 290 -4.20 11.51 12.14
N TYR A 291 -4.41 10.38 12.85
CA TYR A 291 -4.48 10.37 14.31
C TYR A 291 -3.21 10.92 14.96
N HIS A 292 -2.04 10.46 14.49
CA HIS A 292 -0.77 10.85 15.11
C HIS A 292 -0.24 12.20 14.60
N CYS A 293 -0.42 12.51 13.32
CA CYS A 293 0.32 13.61 12.68
C CYS A 293 -0.52 14.86 12.39
N ALA A 294 -1.85 14.74 12.22
CA ALA A 294 -2.65 15.83 11.64
C ALA A 294 -2.53 17.14 12.43
N THR A 295 -2.75 17.11 13.75
CA THR A 295 -2.71 18.33 14.58
C THR A 295 -1.36 19.05 14.49
N THR A 296 -0.25 18.32 14.56
CA THR A 296 1.10 18.88 14.47
C THR A 296 1.39 19.42 13.07
N LEU A 297 0.97 18.70 12.02
CA LEU A 297 1.11 19.15 10.64
C LEU A 297 0.33 20.43 10.37
N VAL A 298 -0.89 20.55 10.92
CA VAL A 298 -1.73 21.74 10.79
C VAL A 298 -1.09 22.94 11.48
N ALA A 299 -0.64 22.76 12.72
CA ALA A 299 0.03 23.81 13.48
C ALA A 299 1.31 24.32 12.79
N ALA A 300 1.96 23.47 12.00
CA ALA A 300 3.17 23.81 11.24
C ALA A 300 2.90 24.31 9.80
N GLU A 301 1.64 24.47 9.39
CA GLU A 301 1.22 24.76 8.01
C GLU A 301 1.72 23.72 6.98
N SER A 302 2.00 22.49 7.41
CA SER A 302 2.67 21.44 6.62
C SER A 302 1.77 20.31 6.17
N GLY A 303 0.48 20.32 6.49
CA GLY A 303 -0.42 19.22 6.16
C GLY A 303 -1.56 19.06 7.14
N PRO A 304 -2.27 17.91 7.09
CA PRO A 304 -1.92 16.70 6.34
C PRO A 304 -2.22 16.78 4.83
N PHE A 305 -1.24 16.41 3.99
CA PHE A 305 -1.36 16.41 2.53
C PHE A 305 -1.09 15.03 1.94
N PHE A 306 -1.86 14.63 0.93
CA PHE A 306 -1.90 13.27 0.42
C PHE A 306 -1.71 13.17 -1.09
N TYR A 307 -1.21 12.01 -1.50
CA TYR A 307 -1.33 11.46 -2.85
C TYR A 307 -2.31 10.30 -2.83
N LEU A 308 -3.28 10.28 -3.74
CA LEU A 308 -4.27 9.21 -3.86
C LEU A 308 -4.04 8.42 -5.16
N SER A 309 -3.60 7.17 -5.01
CA SER A 309 -3.22 6.29 -6.12
C SER A 309 -4.39 5.48 -6.66
N LYS A 310 -4.30 5.11 -7.95
CA LYS A 310 -5.09 4.05 -8.61
C LYS A 310 -6.62 4.19 -8.48
N LEU A 311 -7.12 5.42 -8.42
CA LEU A 311 -8.56 5.70 -8.50
C LEU A 311 -9.07 5.41 -9.93
N GLU A 312 -10.28 4.84 -10.07
CA GLU A 312 -10.88 4.57 -11.39
C GLU A 312 -11.94 5.59 -11.83
N GLY A 313 -12.35 6.48 -10.93
CA GLY A 313 -13.40 7.46 -11.21
C GLY A 313 -13.77 8.35 -10.04
N ALA A 314 -14.75 9.21 -10.27
CA ALA A 314 -15.16 10.25 -9.32
C ALA A 314 -15.88 9.72 -8.09
N ASN A 315 -16.54 8.55 -8.18
CA ASN A 315 -17.17 7.88 -7.04
C ASN A 315 -16.15 7.56 -5.92
N GLU A 316 -14.92 7.21 -6.30
CA GLU A 316 -13.84 6.91 -5.35
C GLU A 316 -13.26 8.19 -4.75
N ALA A 317 -13.14 9.25 -5.54
CA ALA A 317 -12.77 10.58 -5.06
C ALA A 317 -13.80 11.11 -4.04
N ARG A 318 -15.09 10.89 -4.29
CA ARG A 318 -16.16 11.21 -3.34
C ARG A 318 -16.03 10.43 -2.03
N LEU A 319 -15.71 9.14 -2.10
CA LEU A 319 -15.49 8.33 -0.90
C LEU A 319 -14.33 8.89 -0.07
N TRP A 320 -13.20 9.22 -0.71
CA TRP A 320 -12.09 9.91 -0.03
C TRP A 320 -12.52 11.24 0.59
N ASN A 321 -13.32 12.04 -0.11
CA ASN A 321 -13.85 13.29 0.44
C ASN A 321 -14.66 13.06 1.74
N TYR A 322 -15.50 12.03 1.79
CA TYR A 322 -16.24 11.68 3.01
C TYR A 322 -15.31 11.22 4.14
N ILE A 323 -14.28 10.42 3.82
CA ILE A 323 -13.26 10.00 4.78
C ILE A 323 -12.52 11.22 5.37
N PHE A 324 -12.16 12.19 4.53
CA PHE A 324 -11.51 13.42 4.97
C PHE A 324 -12.41 14.25 5.89
N CYS A 325 -13.66 14.49 5.51
CA CYS A 325 -14.62 15.21 6.35
C CYS A 325 -14.78 14.53 7.71
N TRP A 326 -14.99 13.22 7.72
CA TRP A 326 -15.15 12.44 8.95
C TRP A 326 -13.93 12.54 9.86
N ALA A 327 -12.72 12.41 9.30
CA ALA A 327 -11.49 12.50 10.09
C ALA A 327 -11.27 13.91 10.64
N GLN A 328 -11.56 14.95 9.86
CA GLN A 328 -11.47 16.34 10.30
C GLN A 328 -12.45 16.64 11.45
N ASP A 329 -13.69 16.15 11.35
CA ASP A 329 -14.68 16.25 12.43
C ASP A 329 -14.22 15.55 13.70
N LYS A 330 -13.73 14.31 13.58
CA LYS A 330 -13.26 13.49 14.71
C LYS A 330 -12.03 14.06 15.41
N LEU A 331 -11.14 14.70 14.66
CA LEU A 331 -9.92 15.31 15.18
C LEU A 331 -10.10 16.81 15.52
N ASN A 332 -11.31 17.35 15.31
CA ASN A 332 -11.64 18.75 15.52
C ASN A 332 -10.67 19.70 14.80
N ILE A 333 -10.35 19.39 13.54
CA ILE A 333 -9.58 20.26 12.64
C ILE A 333 -10.50 20.82 11.55
N PRO A 334 -10.22 22.02 11.00
CA PRO A 334 -11.11 22.64 10.02
C PRO A 334 -11.31 21.80 8.75
N HIS A 335 -12.48 21.93 8.12
CA HIS A 335 -12.72 21.33 6.81
C HIS A 335 -11.89 22.02 5.73
N GLY A 336 -11.40 21.24 4.75
CA GLY A 336 -10.51 21.74 3.71
C GLY A 336 -9.04 21.83 4.15
N THR A 337 -8.72 21.41 5.37
CA THR A 337 -7.35 21.33 5.88
C THR A 337 -6.57 20.20 5.21
N VAL A 338 -7.21 19.04 5.02
CA VAL A 338 -6.63 17.97 4.20
C VAL A 338 -6.55 18.45 2.75
N LYS A 339 -5.39 18.27 2.10
CA LYS A 339 -5.23 18.47 0.65
C LYS A 339 -4.72 17.20 -0.02
N ALA A 340 -5.29 16.82 -1.16
CA ALA A 340 -5.00 15.58 -1.84
C ALA A 340 -4.77 15.81 -3.34
N CYS A 341 -3.66 15.29 -3.86
CA CYS A 341 -3.39 15.20 -5.28
C CYS A 341 -3.75 13.79 -5.76
N VAL A 342 -4.57 13.67 -6.81
CA VAL A 342 -4.98 12.36 -7.35
C VAL A 342 -4.08 11.97 -8.50
N LEU A 343 -3.49 10.77 -8.44
CA LEU A 343 -2.73 10.21 -9.55
C LEU A 343 -3.73 9.69 -10.59
N ILE A 344 -3.77 10.30 -11.78
CA ILE A 344 -4.63 9.83 -12.87
C ILE A 344 -3.91 8.69 -13.59
N GLU A 345 -3.77 7.56 -12.93
CA GLU A 345 -2.99 6.42 -13.41
C GLU A 345 -3.85 5.22 -13.78
N ASN A 346 -5.14 5.46 -14.00
CA ASN A 346 -6.08 4.52 -14.58
C ASN A 346 -6.75 5.16 -15.80
N VAL A 347 -6.86 4.42 -16.90
CA VAL A 347 -7.48 4.87 -18.15
C VAL A 347 -8.92 5.37 -17.93
N LEU A 348 -9.70 4.74 -17.05
CA LEU A 348 -11.08 5.17 -16.79
C LEU A 348 -11.13 6.54 -16.09
N ALA A 349 -10.20 6.80 -15.16
CA ALA A 349 -10.11 8.08 -14.47
C ALA A 349 -9.79 9.25 -15.41
N SER A 350 -9.12 8.99 -16.54
CA SER A 350 -8.85 10.04 -17.55
C SER A 350 -10.12 10.63 -18.17
N PHE A 351 -11.24 9.88 -18.14
CA PHE A 351 -12.53 10.36 -18.63
C PHE A 351 -13.34 11.10 -17.58
N GLU A 352 -12.93 11.07 -16.30
CA GLU A 352 -13.67 11.63 -15.17
C GLU A 352 -12.83 12.67 -14.38
N MET A 353 -11.78 13.24 -14.98
CA MET A 353 -10.87 14.18 -14.29
C MET A 353 -11.57 15.41 -13.69
N GLU A 354 -12.52 16.02 -14.42
CA GLU A 354 -13.31 17.17 -13.93
C GLU A 354 -14.20 16.76 -12.75
N GLU A 355 -14.84 15.59 -12.84
CA GLU A 355 -15.67 15.04 -11.76
C GLU A 355 -14.84 14.67 -10.52
N ILE A 356 -13.65 14.09 -10.70
CA ILE A 356 -12.71 13.80 -9.60
C ILE A 356 -12.34 15.09 -8.87
N LEU A 357 -11.96 16.15 -9.61
CA LEU A 357 -11.66 17.45 -9.01
C LEU A 357 -12.88 18.06 -8.31
N TYR A 358 -14.08 17.88 -8.87
CA TYR A 358 -15.30 18.43 -8.30
C TYR A 358 -15.68 17.75 -6.97
N GLU A 359 -15.60 16.43 -6.91
CA GLU A 359 -15.88 15.65 -5.70
C GLU A 359 -14.89 15.99 -4.58
N LEU A 360 -13.64 16.32 -4.92
CA LEU A 360 -12.61 16.73 -3.99
C LEU A 360 -12.42 18.26 -3.89
N ARG A 361 -13.29 19.09 -4.46
CA ARG A 361 -13.02 20.54 -4.65
C ARG A 361 -12.60 21.30 -3.39
N HIS A 362 -13.03 20.88 -2.20
CA HIS A 362 -12.60 21.50 -0.93
C HIS A 362 -11.25 20.98 -0.40
N HIS A 363 -10.87 19.77 -0.79
CA HIS A 363 -9.66 19.06 -0.37
C HIS A 363 -8.67 18.83 -1.53
N SER A 364 -8.88 19.41 -2.71
CA SER A 364 -8.05 19.12 -3.88
C SER A 364 -6.73 19.90 -3.85
N LEU A 365 -5.66 19.21 -4.23
CA LEU A 365 -4.36 19.77 -4.62
C LEU A 365 -4.11 19.59 -6.12
N GLY A 366 -5.09 19.06 -6.86
CA GLY A 366 -4.99 18.81 -8.29
C GLY A 366 -4.66 17.36 -8.64
N LEU A 367 -4.05 17.15 -9.80
CA LEU A 367 -3.87 15.84 -10.42
C LEU A 367 -2.40 15.61 -10.80
N ASN A 368 -1.99 14.34 -10.80
CA ASN A 368 -0.67 13.91 -11.22
C ASN A 368 -0.70 12.98 -12.44
N CYS A 369 0.29 13.09 -13.31
CA CYS A 369 0.47 12.23 -14.47
C CYS A 369 1.36 11.01 -14.18
N GLY A 370 0.80 9.79 -14.25
CA GLY A 370 1.54 8.53 -14.18
C GLY A 370 1.69 7.87 -15.57
N ILE A 371 2.81 7.20 -15.86
CA ILE A 371 3.02 6.53 -17.16
C ILE A 371 2.78 5.03 -17.06
N TRP A 372 3.41 4.36 -16.09
CA TRP A 372 3.45 2.89 -16.05
C TRP A 372 2.14 2.29 -15.57
N ASP A 373 1.59 2.76 -14.45
CA ASP A 373 0.25 2.36 -14.01
C ASP A 373 -0.82 2.73 -15.04
N TYR A 374 -0.74 3.94 -15.62
CA TYR A 374 -1.67 4.35 -16.68
C TYR A 374 -1.63 3.39 -17.86
N SER A 375 -0.43 3.00 -18.31
CA SER A 375 -0.26 2.03 -19.41
C SER A 375 -0.71 0.61 -19.01
N ALA A 376 -0.41 0.16 -17.79
CA ALA A 376 -0.83 -1.15 -17.30
C ALA A 376 -2.36 -1.22 -17.20
N SER A 377 -3.02 -0.12 -16.84
CA SER A 377 -4.48 -0.04 -16.76
C SER A 377 -5.17 -0.31 -18.10
N PHE A 378 -4.54 0.00 -19.25
CA PHE A 378 -5.08 -0.39 -20.56
C PHE A 378 -5.12 -1.90 -20.73
N VAL A 379 -4.09 -2.61 -20.28
CA VAL A 379 -4.07 -4.08 -20.36
C VAL A 379 -5.07 -4.67 -19.37
N ASN A 380 -5.19 -4.11 -18.16
CA ASN A 380 -6.19 -4.54 -17.20
C ASN A 380 -7.63 -4.38 -17.72
N LYS A 381 -7.95 -3.22 -18.31
CA LYS A 381 -9.32 -2.92 -18.76
C LYS A 381 -9.64 -3.47 -20.15
N PHE A 382 -8.68 -3.47 -21.07
CA PHE A 382 -8.88 -3.77 -22.49
C PHE A 382 -7.95 -4.84 -23.05
N GLY A 383 -7.11 -5.48 -22.25
CA GLY A 383 -6.03 -6.36 -22.73
C GLY A 383 -6.50 -7.58 -23.53
N HIS A 384 -7.78 -7.96 -23.43
CA HIS A 384 -8.36 -9.02 -24.26
C HIS A 384 -8.64 -8.59 -25.71
N ARG A 385 -8.64 -7.28 -26.00
CA ARG A 385 -8.93 -6.70 -27.32
C ARG A 385 -7.65 -6.48 -28.11
N GLN A 386 -7.68 -6.85 -29.39
CA GLN A 386 -6.52 -6.72 -30.28
C GLN A 386 -6.16 -5.25 -30.57
N ASP A 387 -7.15 -4.35 -30.56
CA ASP A 387 -6.95 -2.90 -30.78
C ASP A 387 -6.09 -2.24 -29.69
N PHE A 388 -5.95 -2.88 -28.53
CA PHE A 388 -5.26 -2.34 -27.35
C PHE A 388 -3.94 -3.04 -27.05
N VAL A 389 -3.36 -3.75 -28.03
CA VAL A 389 -2.03 -4.36 -27.87
C VAL A 389 -0.97 -3.28 -27.77
N LEU A 390 -0.29 -3.21 -26.63
CA LEU A 390 0.79 -2.27 -26.39
C LEU A 390 2.10 -2.80 -26.99
N PRO A 391 2.81 -2.00 -27.80
CA PRO A 391 4.15 -2.34 -28.26
C PRO A 391 5.17 -2.22 -27.13
N ASP A 392 6.41 -2.67 -27.36
CA ASP A 392 7.52 -2.58 -26.39
C ASP A 392 7.56 -1.22 -25.66
N ARG A 393 7.40 -1.26 -24.33
CA ARG A 393 7.32 -0.04 -23.52
C ARG A 393 8.58 0.81 -23.57
N ASN A 394 9.75 0.19 -23.65
CA ASN A 394 11.03 0.90 -23.63
C ASN A 394 11.30 1.67 -24.92
N LYS A 395 10.76 1.16 -26.05
CA LYS A 395 10.97 1.76 -27.37
C LYS A 395 9.82 2.68 -27.79
N TYR A 396 8.58 2.31 -27.47
CA TYR A 396 7.40 2.93 -28.06
C TYR A 396 6.51 3.67 -27.07
N VAL A 397 6.51 3.35 -25.78
CA VAL A 397 5.61 3.97 -24.79
C VAL A 397 6.32 5.10 -24.05
N ASN A 398 6.03 6.36 -24.43
CA ASN A 398 6.57 7.54 -23.77
C ASN A 398 5.67 8.76 -23.98
N MET A 399 5.90 9.83 -23.21
CA MET A 399 5.09 11.07 -23.20
C MET A 399 5.02 11.83 -24.53
N GLN A 400 5.79 11.45 -25.56
CA GLN A 400 5.69 12.06 -26.90
C GLN A 400 4.66 11.38 -27.78
N ARG A 401 4.24 10.16 -27.45
CA ARG A 401 3.21 9.44 -28.20
C ARG A 401 1.85 10.08 -27.98
N HIS A 402 1.01 9.98 -29.00
CA HIS A 402 -0.29 10.65 -29.08
C HIS A 402 -1.13 10.50 -27.82
N PHE A 403 -1.34 9.27 -27.34
CA PHE A 403 -2.19 9.03 -26.18
C PHE A 403 -1.66 9.62 -24.88
N LEU A 404 -0.38 9.44 -24.56
CA LEU A 404 0.24 9.99 -23.34
C LEU A 404 0.40 11.50 -23.39
N ARG A 405 0.67 12.06 -24.58
CA ARG A 405 0.71 13.51 -24.78
C ARG A 405 -0.68 14.11 -24.58
N SER A 406 -1.70 13.54 -25.23
CA SER A 406 -3.10 13.98 -25.10
C SER A 406 -3.60 13.87 -23.67
N TYR A 407 -3.23 12.79 -22.99
CA TYR A 407 -3.49 12.58 -21.57
C TYR A 407 -2.90 13.70 -20.69
N MET A 408 -1.60 13.99 -20.82
CA MET A 408 -0.95 15.06 -20.04
C MET A 408 -1.52 16.44 -20.37
N ASP A 409 -1.74 16.72 -21.65
CA ASP A 409 -2.35 17.98 -22.09
C ASP A 409 -3.76 18.16 -21.49
N LEU A 410 -4.56 17.08 -21.42
CA LEU A 410 -5.87 17.08 -20.77
C LEU A 410 -5.79 17.28 -19.26
N VAL A 411 -4.83 16.63 -18.57
CA VAL A 411 -4.62 16.83 -17.13
C VAL A 411 -4.30 18.30 -16.84
N VAL A 412 -3.34 18.89 -17.57
CA VAL A 412 -2.95 20.29 -17.39
C VAL A 412 -4.13 21.22 -17.64
N GLN A 413 -4.82 21.06 -18.77
CA GLN A 413 -5.99 21.87 -19.13
C GLN A 413 -7.07 21.79 -18.06
N THR A 414 -7.42 20.58 -17.62
CA THR A 414 -8.48 20.34 -16.64
C THR A 414 -8.14 20.95 -15.29
N CYS A 415 -6.93 20.72 -14.79
CA CYS A 415 -6.45 21.29 -13.52
C CYS A 415 -6.49 22.82 -13.55
N HIS A 416 -5.90 23.46 -14.56
CA HIS A 416 -5.79 24.92 -14.61
C HIS A 416 -7.15 25.59 -14.83
N LYS A 417 -8.03 24.97 -15.64
CA LYS A 417 -9.43 25.38 -15.77
C LYS A 417 -10.13 25.46 -14.41
N HIS A 418 -9.79 24.60 -13.46
CA HIS A 418 -10.37 24.58 -12.11
C HIS A 418 -9.46 25.15 -11.01
N GLY A 419 -8.34 25.79 -11.36
CA GLY A 419 -7.41 26.41 -10.41
C GLY A 419 -6.68 25.40 -9.51
N ALA A 420 -6.57 24.15 -9.97
CA ALA A 420 -5.85 23.08 -9.32
C ALA A 420 -4.50 22.85 -10.00
N PHE A 421 -3.54 22.22 -9.31
CA PHE A 421 -2.21 21.98 -9.86
C PHE A 421 -2.18 20.73 -10.75
N ALA A 422 -1.37 20.74 -11.79
CA ALA A 422 -1.06 19.57 -12.62
C ALA A 422 0.41 19.19 -12.44
N THR A 423 0.71 18.04 -11.87
CA THR A 423 2.10 17.57 -11.72
C THR A 423 2.43 16.44 -12.69
N GLY A 424 3.68 16.43 -13.19
CA GLY A 424 4.23 15.36 -14.01
C GLY A 424 4.72 14.18 -13.18
N GLY A 425 4.98 13.06 -13.86
CA GLY A 425 5.42 11.81 -13.23
C GLY A 425 6.88 11.82 -12.78
N MET A 426 7.36 10.65 -12.35
CA MET A 426 8.72 10.48 -11.85
C MET A 426 9.74 10.19 -12.96
N ALA A 427 10.93 10.79 -12.86
CA ALA A 427 12.13 10.27 -13.51
C ALA A 427 12.82 9.24 -12.60
N ALA A 428 12.71 7.96 -12.95
CA ALA A 428 13.21 6.81 -12.20
C ALA A 428 14.71 6.55 -12.36
N THR A 429 15.40 7.29 -13.24
CA THR A 429 16.80 7.02 -13.59
C THR A 429 17.75 7.28 -12.42
N ILE A 430 18.74 6.41 -12.25
CA ILE A 430 19.84 6.55 -11.30
C ILE A 430 20.99 7.30 -11.97
N LEU A 431 21.43 8.40 -11.36
CA LEU A 431 22.47 9.25 -11.92
C LEU A 431 23.86 8.70 -11.58
N LYS A 432 24.54 8.14 -12.57
CA LYS A 432 25.95 7.77 -12.44
C LYS A 432 26.84 9.02 -12.47
N PRO A 433 27.99 9.03 -11.76
CA PRO A 433 28.93 10.14 -11.82
C PRO A 433 29.36 10.46 -13.27
N ARG A 434 29.30 11.74 -13.63
CA ARG A 434 29.69 12.28 -14.96
C ARG A 434 28.89 11.74 -16.16
N ASP A 435 27.70 11.18 -15.95
CA ASP A 435 26.84 10.69 -17.04
C ASP A 435 26.04 11.82 -17.73
N LEU A 436 26.70 12.52 -18.66
CA LEU A 436 26.10 13.63 -19.41
C LEU A 436 24.92 13.21 -20.29
N LYS A 437 24.89 11.95 -20.77
CA LYS A 437 23.81 11.45 -21.63
C LYS A 437 22.52 11.34 -20.80
N THR A 438 22.61 10.72 -19.64
CA THR A 438 21.49 10.58 -18.71
C THR A 438 20.98 11.93 -18.22
N ILE A 439 21.89 12.86 -17.89
CA ILE A 439 21.55 14.24 -17.53
C ILE A 439 20.74 14.92 -18.65
N THR A 440 21.23 14.84 -19.89
CA THR A 440 20.58 15.47 -21.04
C THR A 440 19.20 14.87 -21.30
N GLN A 441 19.08 13.55 -21.22
CA GLN A 441 17.82 12.84 -21.45
C GLN A 441 16.75 13.22 -20.42
N VAL A 442 17.08 13.15 -19.12
CA VAL A 442 16.15 13.48 -18.03
C VAL A 442 15.77 14.96 -18.10
N THR A 443 16.75 15.85 -18.25
CA THR A 443 16.51 17.31 -18.33
C THR A 443 15.62 17.65 -19.52
N SER A 444 15.85 17.05 -20.70
CA SER A 444 15.02 17.28 -21.89
C SER A 444 13.59 16.74 -21.73
N SER A 445 13.40 15.67 -20.96
CA SER A 445 12.07 15.18 -20.62
C SER A 445 11.33 16.15 -19.70
N LYS A 446 11.97 16.57 -18.60
CA LYS A 446 11.37 17.50 -17.63
C LYS A 446 11.15 18.90 -18.20
N ALA A 447 12.01 19.35 -19.10
CA ALA A 447 11.80 20.60 -19.84
C ALA A 447 10.52 20.55 -20.68
N ARG A 448 10.21 19.41 -21.31
CA ARG A 448 8.98 19.23 -22.09
C ARG A 448 7.74 19.24 -21.21
N GLU A 449 7.78 18.62 -20.03
CA GLU A 449 6.69 18.68 -19.05
C GLU A 449 6.44 20.14 -18.62
N LEU A 450 7.48 20.90 -18.29
CA LEU A 450 7.37 22.33 -17.97
C LEU A 450 6.78 23.15 -19.14
N VAL A 451 7.17 22.84 -20.38
CA VAL A 451 6.62 23.47 -21.59
C VAL A 451 5.17 23.06 -21.83
N ALA A 452 4.74 21.87 -21.44
CA ALA A 452 3.32 21.48 -21.50
C ALA A 452 2.49 22.28 -20.48
N GLY A 453 3.09 22.64 -19.35
CA GLY A 453 2.48 23.50 -18.34
C GLY A 453 2.34 22.86 -16.97
N VAL A 454 3.04 21.74 -16.69
CA VAL A 454 2.99 21.14 -15.34
C VAL A 454 3.52 22.11 -14.29
N ASP A 455 2.89 22.14 -13.12
CA ASP A 455 3.32 22.95 -11.97
C ASP A 455 4.46 22.32 -11.18
N GLY A 456 4.78 21.05 -11.46
CA GLY A 456 5.92 20.35 -10.90
C GLY A 456 6.06 18.93 -11.41
N PHE A 457 7.14 18.27 -11.00
CA PHE A 457 7.45 16.89 -11.39
C PHE A 457 8.33 16.20 -10.34
N MET A 458 8.50 14.88 -10.50
CA MET A 458 9.25 14.05 -9.56
C MET A 458 10.57 13.54 -10.16
N VAL A 459 11.58 13.38 -9.31
CA VAL A 459 12.80 12.59 -9.58
C VAL A 459 13.03 11.61 -8.43
N TYR A 460 13.58 10.44 -8.74
CA TYR A 460 13.93 9.47 -7.69
C TYR A 460 15.31 9.74 -7.08
N ASP A 461 16.31 9.96 -7.94
CA ASP A 461 17.70 10.13 -7.52
C ASP A 461 17.99 11.58 -7.10
N MET A 462 18.41 11.76 -5.85
CA MET A 462 18.76 13.05 -5.26
C MET A 462 19.88 13.78 -6.02
N GLY A 463 20.71 13.05 -6.78
CA GLY A 463 21.75 13.64 -7.64
C GLY A 463 21.20 14.55 -8.75
N PHE A 464 19.92 14.40 -9.13
CA PHE A 464 19.27 15.30 -10.08
C PHE A 464 18.80 16.61 -9.46
N VAL A 465 18.69 16.73 -8.14
CA VAL A 465 18.10 17.90 -7.47
C VAL A 465 18.78 19.21 -7.90
N PRO A 466 20.12 19.35 -7.88
CA PRO A 466 20.77 20.59 -8.32
C PRO A 466 20.58 20.90 -9.81
N ILE A 467 20.36 19.87 -10.64
CA ILE A 467 20.16 20.00 -12.08
C ILE A 467 18.72 20.47 -12.35
N MET A 468 17.74 19.87 -11.68
CA MET A 468 16.33 20.23 -11.82
C MET A 468 16.06 21.64 -11.29
N LYS A 469 16.65 22.04 -10.14
CA LYS A 469 16.53 23.42 -9.65
C LYS A 469 17.06 24.45 -10.66
N LYS A 470 18.14 24.15 -11.39
CA LYS A 470 18.63 25.01 -12.48
C LYS A 470 17.68 25.06 -13.67
N LEU A 471 17.06 23.93 -14.02
CA LEU A 471 16.06 23.86 -15.10
C LEU A 471 14.81 24.71 -14.78
N ILE A 472 14.44 24.83 -13.50
CA ILE A 472 13.23 25.54 -13.05
C ILE A 472 13.44 27.08 -12.99
N ALA A 473 14.65 27.56 -12.74
CA ALA A 473 14.93 28.97 -12.40
C ALA A 473 14.75 30.01 -13.55
N PRO A 474 14.42 31.28 -13.25
CA PRO A 474 13.41 31.74 -12.30
C PRO A 474 12.02 31.76 -12.99
N ARG A 475 11.05 31.03 -12.43
CA ARG A 475 9.66 31.00 -12.87
C ARG A 475 8.74 31.60 -11.79
N ASN A 476 7.52 31.94 -12.18
CA ASN A 476 6.40 32.12 -11.24
C ASN A 476 6.30 30.91 -10.29
N PRO A 477 5.66 31.01 -9.11
CA PRO A 477 5.57 29.90 -8.16
C PRO A 477 4.86 28.65 -8.73
N ASN A 478 4.06 28.83 -9.78
CA ASN A 478 3.37 27.77 -10.52
C ASN A 478 2.97 28.28 -11.92
N GLN A 479 2.28 27.46 -12.70
CA GLN A 479 1.82 27.73 -14.06
C GLN A 479 0.29 27.74 -14.20
N LEU A 480 -0.47 27.95 -13.11
CA LEU A 480 -1.95 27.90 -13.09
C LEU A 480 -2.62 28.84 -14.12
N GLU A 481 -1.96 29.93 -14.52
CA GLU A 481 -2.45 30.88 -15.53
C GLU A 481 -2.41 30.30 -16.96
N LYS A 482 -1.69 29.19 -17.18
CA LYS A 482 -1.58 28.54 -18.49
C LYS A 482 -2.78 27.62 -18.75
N LEU A 483 -3.91 28.21 -19.12
CA LEU A 483 -5.19 27.49 -19.24
C LEU A 483 -5.25 26.43 -20.35
N ARG A 484 -4.30 26.42 -21.30
CA ARG A 484 -4.25 25.49 -22.44
C ARG A 484 -5.55 25.45 -23.26
N GLU A 485 -6.12 26.62 -23.58
CA GLU A 485 -7.30 26.72 -24.45
C GLU A 485 -7.03 26.25 -25.90
N ASP A 486 -5.76 26.11 -26.28
CA ASP A 486 -5.29 25.53 -27.55
C ASP A 486 -5.53 24.01 -27.65
N VAL A 487 -5.74 23.33 -26.52
CA VAL A 487 -5.89 21.89 -26.45
C VAL A 487 -7.34 21.49 -26.63
N VAL A 488 -7.61 20.57 -27.56
CA VAL A 488 -8.94 19.94 -27.71
C VAL A 488 -8.75 18.44 -27.80
N ILE A 489 -8.98 17.74 -26.68
CA ILE A 489 -8.84 16.29 -26.59
C ILE A 489 -10.22 15.63 -26.74
N LYS A 490 -10.30 14.63 -27.62
CA LYS A 490 -11.47 13.77 -27.83
C LYS A 490 -11.23 12.40 -27.18
N PRO A 491 -12.29 11.62 -26.88
CA PRO A 491 -12.14 10.30 -26.27
C PRO A 491 -11.15 9.37 -27.00
N PHE A 492 -11.14 9.37 -28.33
CA PHE A 492 -10.23 8.51 -29.09
C PHE A 492 -8.76 8.91 -28.95
N ASP A 493 -8.46 10.18 -28.67
CA ASP A 493 -7.07 10.64 -28.50
C ASP A 493 -6.41 9.96 -27.30
N LEU A 494 -7.20 9.69 -26.25
CA LEU A 494 -6.76 8.97 -25.04
C LEU A 494 -6.61 7.46 -25.27
N LEU A 495 -7.32 6.90 -26.25
CA LEU A 495 -7.43 5.45 -26.49
C LEU A 495 -6.57 4.95 -27.66
N THR A 496 -5.92 5.84 -28.40
CA THR A 496 -5.13 5.46 -29.58
C THR A 496 -3.77 4.90 -29.18
N MET A 497 -3.63 3.58 -29.20
CA MET A 497 -2.35 2.92 -28.87
C MET A 497 -1.23 3.32 -29.84
N PRO A 498 0.02 3.45 -29.35
CA PRO A 498 1.14 3.75 -30.21
C PRO A 498 1.41 2.60 -31.18
N SER A 499 1.69 2.93 -32.45
CA SER A 499 2.17 1.94 -33.40
C SER A 499 3.59 1.48 -33.05
N GLY A 500 3.85 0.20 -33.23
CA GLY A 500 5.14 -0.45 -32.96
C GLY A 500 4.95 -1.95 -32.85
N GLY A 501 6.04 -2.68 -32.67
CA GLY A 501 6.04 -4.10 -32.36
C GLY A 501 6.71 -4.40 -31.02
N VAL A 502 7.09 -5.67 -30.86
CA VAL A 502 7.77 -6.17 -29.67
C VAL A 502 9.20 -6.50 -30.02
N THR A 503 10.17 -6.05 -29.24
CA THR A 503 11.57 -6.45 -29.43
C THR A 503 11.93 -7.60 -28.50
N LEU A 504 12.89 -8.45 -28.90
CA LEU A 504 13.40 -9.51 -28.04
C LEU A 504 14.05 -8.94 -26.78
N GLU A 505 14.72 -7.79 -26.90
CA GLU A 505 15.31 -7.07 -25.77
C GLU A 505 14.23 -6.61 -24.78
N GLY A 506 13.15 -6.00 -25.28
CA GLY A 506 12.02 -5.57 -24.47
C GLY A 506 11.30 -6.73 -23.78
N LEU A 507 11.16 -7.87 -24.47
CA LEU A 507 10.62 -9.09 -23.87
C LEU A 507 11.51 -9.62 -22.74
N LYS A 508 12.82 -9.75 -22.98
CA LYS A 508 13.80 -10.14 -21.94
C LYS A 508 13.82 -9.17 -20.77
N HIS A 509 13.71 -7.87 -21.05
CA HIS A 509 13.66 -6.83 -20.04
C HIS A 509 12.41 -6.93 -19.16
N ASN A 510 11.23 -7.10 -19.75
CA ASN A 510 9.98 -7.26 -19.00
C ASN A 510 9.98 -8.53 -18.14
N ILE A 511 10.55 -9.64 -18.65
CA ILE A 511 10.75 -10.86 -17.86
C ILE A 511 11.65 -10.57 -16.66
N ALA A 512 12.81 -9.96 -16.88
CA ALA A 512 13.75 -9.65 -15.82
C ALA A 512 13.13 -8.71 -14.76
N VAL A 513 12.40 -7.68 -15.18
CA VAL A 513 11.73 -6.76 -14.26
C VAL A 513 10.64 -7.47 -13.44
N GLY A 514 9.76 -8.23 -14.09
CA GLY A 514 8.70 -8.95 -13.39
C GLY A 514 9.23 -9.95 -12.36
N VAL A 515 10.24 -10.76 -12.73
CA VAL A 515 10.84 -11.75 -11.83
C VAL A 515 11.58 -11.07 -10.67
N LEU A 516 12.37 -10.03 -10.94
CA LEU A 516 13.14 -9.34 -9.89
C LEU A 516 12.26 -8.54 -8.93
N PHE A 517 11.14 -8.01 -9.40
CA PHE A 517 10.17 -7.38 -8.52
C PHE A 517 9.58 -8.39 -7.54
N ILE A 518 9.12 -9.55 -8.02
CA ILE A 518 8.55 -10.59 -7.15
C ILE A 518 9.60 -11.09 -6.14
N GLU A 519 10.85 -11.28 -6.59
CA GLU A 519 11.97 -11.65 -5.73
C GLU A 519 12.27 -10.59 -4.66
N ALA A 520 12.28 -9.31 -5.03
CA ALA A 520 12.42 -8.21 -4.08
C ALA A 520 11.24 -8.14 -3.10
N TRP A 521 10.02 -8.35 -3.58
CA TRP A 521 8.79 -8.32 -2.79
C TRP A 521 8.76 -9.45 -1.75
N LEU A 522 9.19 -10.66 -2.12
CA LEU A 522 9.38 -11.80 -1.20
C LEU A 522 10.35 -11.44 -0.06
N ARG A 523 11.38 -10.65 -0.34
CA ARG A 523 12.34 -10.13 0.66
C ARG A 523 11.85 -8.87 1.40
N GLY A 524 10.59 -8.48 1.25
CA GLY A 524 10.02 -7.32 1.92
C GLY A 524 10.49 -5.97 1.36
N LYS A 525 10.93 -5.92 0.09
CA LYS A 525 11.35 -4.69 -0.60
C LYS A 525 10.33 -4.32 -1.68
N GLY A 526 9.83 -3.08 -1.65
CA GLY A 526 8.87 -2.59 -2.66
C GLY A 526 9.50 -2.04 -3.94
N HIS A 527 10.82 -1.87 -3.95
CA HIS A 527 11.56 -1.40 -5.12
C HIS A 527 12.98 -1.97 -5.16
N TYR A 528 13.60 -1.92 -6.32
CA TYR A 528 14.98 -2.32 -6.54
C TYR A 528 15.60 -1.54 -7.70
N ILE A 529 16.92 -1.64 -7.88
CA ILE A 529 17.61 -0.98 -8.99
C ILE A 529 17.92 -2.03 -10.07
N PHE A 530 17.50 -1.76 -11.30
CA PHE A 530 17.82 -2.58 -12.45
C PHE A 530 18.21 -1.72 -13.65
N ARG A 531 19.33 -2.06 -14.28
CA ARG A 531 19.88 -1.37 -15.47
C ARG A 531 19.93 0.16 -15.36
N GLY A 532 20.15 0.69 -14.16
CA GLY A 532 20.28 2.13 -13.91
C GLY A 532 18.96 2.88 -13.73
N ALA A 533 17.86 2.20 -13.46
CA ALA A 533 16.60 2.79 -13.01
C ALA A 533 16.14 2.14 -11.70
N VAL A 534 15.37 2.88 -10.89
CA VAL A 534 14.53 2.27 -9.86
C VAL A 534 13.33 1.62 -10.55
N GLU A 535 13.01 0.41 -10.13
CA GLU A 535 11.86 -0.37 -10.55
C GLU A 535 10.98 -0.61 -9.31
N ASP A 536 9.68 -0.40 -9.45
CA ASP A 536 8.67 -0.47 -8.40
C ASP A 536 7.52 -1.40 -8.83
N SER A 537 6.43 -1.39 -8.07
CA SER A 537 5.23 -2.17 -8.41
C SER A 537 4.65 -1.78 -9.78
N ALA A 538 4.57 -0.49 -10.12
CA ALA A 538 4.02 -0.03 -11.39
C ALA A 538 4.86 -0.51 -12.60
N THR A 539 6.19 -0.57 -12.49
CA THR A 539 7.03 -1.10 -13.57
C THR A 539 6.91 -2.62 -13.71
N ALA A 540 6.72 -3.34 -12.61
CA ALA A 540 6.38 -4.76 -12.63
C ALA A 540 5.02 -5.01 -13.28
N GLU A 541 4.01 -4.19 -12.95
CA GLU A 541 2.65 -4.27 -13.50
C GLU A 541 2.66 -4.17 -15.03
N ILE A 542 3.25 -3.13 -15.60
CA ILE A 542 3.33 -2.99 -17.06
C ILE A 542 4.17 -4.12 -17.68
N SER A 543 5.23 -4.58 -17.02
CA SER A 543 6.09 -5.65 -17.53
C SER A 543 5.34 -6.97 -17.66
N ARG A 544 4.66 -7.42 -16.59
CA ARG A 544 3.84 -8.66 -16.66
C ARG A 544 2.65 -8.51 -17.61
N SER A 545 2.06 -7.31 -17.69
CA SER A 545 0.92 -7.00 -18.53
C SER A 545 1.26 -7.15 -20.02
N GLN A 546 2.40 -6.59 -20.43
CA GLN A 546 2.87 -6.72 -21.80
C GLN A 546 3.19 -8.18 -22.16
N VAL A 547 3.90 -8.91 -21.29
CA VAL A 547 4.22 -10.33 -21.55
C VAL A 547 2.94 -11.17 -21.69
N TRP A 548 1.98 -11.01 -20.78
CA TRP A 548 0.68 -11.69 -20.87
C TRP A 548 -0.04 -11.35 -22.19
N GLN A 549 -0.11 -10.07 -22.53
CA GLN A 549 -0.80 -9.61 -23.73
C GLN A 549 -0.14 -10.12 -25.01
N TRP A 550 1.20 -10.12 -25.07
CA TRP A 550 1.97 -10.60 -26.21
C TRP A 550 1.82 -12.11 -26.43
N ILE A 551 1.75 -12.90 -25.36
CA ILE A 551 1.41 -14.33 -25.44
C ILE A 551 -0.02 -14.49 -25.98
N ARG A 552 -0.99 -13.78 -25.38
CA ARG A 552 -2.41 -13.91 -25.70
C ARG A 552 -2.71 -13.60 -27.16
N HIS A 553 -2.15 -12.51 -27.67
CA HIS A 553 -2.39 -12.01 -29.04
C HIS A 553 -1.39 -12.54 -30.06
N ARG A 554 -0.49 -13.46 -29.66
CA ARG A 554 0.54 -14.02 -30.53
C ARG A 554 1.36 -12.93 -31.23
N ALA A 555 1.75 -11.91 -30.49
CA ALA A 555 2.55 -10.81 -31.02
C ALA A 555 3.87 -11.35 -31.61
N THR A 556 4.36 -10.72 -32.67
CA THR A 556 5.59 -11.11 -33.35
C THR A 556 6.75 -10.22 -32.94
N LEU A 557 7.92 -10.82 -32.75
CA LEU A 557 9.16 -10.10 -32.53
C LEU A 557 9.56 -9.32 -33.79
N GLU A 558 9.90 -8.04 -33.63
CA GLU A 558 10.42 -7.20 -34.70
C GLU A 558 11.75 -7.73 -35.24
N ASP A 559 12.54 -8.38 -34.40
CA ASP A 559 13.90 -8.81 -34.69
C ASP A 559 13.97 -9.90 -35.76
N ASN A 560 13.03 -10.86 -35.72
CA ASN A 560 13.08 -12.08 -36.54
C ASN A 560 11.70 -12.59 -36.99
N GLY A 561 10.60 -11.92 -36.61
CA GLY A 561 9.23 -12.36 -36.91
C GLY A 561 8.73 -13.55 -36.08
N GLU A 562 9.51 -14.04 -35.10
CA GLU A 562 9.11 -15.14 -34.25
C GLU A 562 7.90 -14.76 -33.40
N VAL A 563 6.94 -15.66 -33.30
CA VAL A 563 5.73 -15.46 -32.51
C VAL A 563 6.03 -15.66 -31.03
N ILE A 564 5.60 -14.72 -30.20
CA ILE A 564 5.68 -14.83 -28.75
C ILE A 564 4.69 -15.88 -28.28
N THR A 565 5.22 -16.96 -27.70
CA THR A 565 4.45 -18.10 -27.17
C THR A 565 4.82 -18.34 -25.72
N ARG A 566 4.00 -19.13 -25.00
CA ARG A 566 4.33 -19.60 -23.65
C ARG A 566 5.69 -20.29 -23.60
N GLY A 567 5.99 -21.16 -24.57
CA GLY A 567 7.26 -21.87 -24.63
C GLY A 567 8.47 -20.96 -24.85
N LEU A 568 8.34 -19.91 -25.67
CA LEU A 568 9.40 -18.90 -25.82
C LEU A 568 9.63 -18.16 -24.50
N VAL A 569 8.57 -17.70 -23.85
CA VAL A 569 8.68 -16.97 -22.57
C VAL A 569 9.31 -17.85 -21.49
N GLN A 570 8.88 -19.10 -21.35
CA GLN A 570 9.46 -20.06 -20.39
C GLN A 570 10.95 -20.29 -20.63
N LYS A 571 11.35 -20.47 -21.90
CA LYS A 571 12.77 -20.58 -22.26
C LYS A 571 13.55 -19.33 -21.80
N LEU A 572 13.03 -18.14 -22.08
CA LEU A 572 13.68 -16.88 -21.70
C LEU A 572 13.73 -16.65 -20.18
N VAL A 573 12.71 -17.09 -19.43
CA VAL A 573 12.72 -17.09 -17.97
C VAL A 573 13.81 -18.03 -17.45
N CYS A 574 13.90 -19.26 -17.95
CA CYS A 574 14.97 -20.20 -17.58
C CYS A 574 16.37 -19.66 -17.89
N GLU A 575 16.56 -18.99 -19.04
CA GLU A 575 17.82 -18.32 -19.38
C GLU A 575 18.12 -17.21 -18.37
N PHE A 576 17.15 -16.35 -18.07
CA PHE A 576 17.30 -15.26 -17.10
C PHE A 576 17.64 -15.78 -15.70
N VAL A 577 16.97 -16.81 -15.20
CA VAL A 577 17.25 -17.37 -13.87
C VAL A 577 18.69 -17.89 -13.78
N LYS A 578 19.19 -18.58 -14.82
CA LYS A 578 20.60 -19.02 -14.86
C LYS A 578 21.57 -17.84 -14.75
N GLU A 579 21.35 -16.81 -15.57
CA GLU A 579 22.17 -15.59 -15.54
C GLU A 579 22.08 -14.85 -14.20
N ALA A 580 20.89 -14.82 -13.60
CA ALA A 580 20.65 -14.12 -12.33
C ALA A 580 21.27 -14.83 -11.12
N VAL A 581 21.30 -16.16 -11.11
CA VAL A 581 21.91 -16.98 -10.05
C VAL A 581 23.44 -16.84 -10.07
N ASP A 582 24.04 -16.63 -11.24
CA ASP A 582 25.49 -16.43 -11.39
C ASP A 582 25.95 -15.05 -10.86
N VAL A 583 25.03 -14.15 -10.50
CA VAL A 583 25.35 -12.88 -9.83
C VAL A 583 25.50 -13.12 -8.33
N GLU A 584 26.69 -12.85 -7.79
CA GLU A 584 27.01 -13.05 -6.36
C GLU A 584 25.95 -12.43 -5.43
N GLY A 585 25.52 -13.21 -4.43
CA GLY A 585 24.67 -12.75 -3.33
C GLY A 585 23.15 -12.88 -3.55
N ARG A 586 22.70 -13.46 -4.67
CA ARG A 586 21.28 -13.79 -4.86
C ARG A 586 20.97 -15.19 -4.39
N ASP A 587 19.88 -15.32 -3.62
CA ASP A 587 19.39 -16.62 -3.19
C ASP A 587 18.74 -17.35 -4.36
N ARG A 588 19.27 -18.55 -4.65
CA ARG A 588 18.86 -19.36 -5.81
C ARG A 588 17.42 -19.85 -5.68
N GLU A 589 16.97 -20.15 -4.48
CA GLU A 589 15.63 -20.65 -4.23
C GLU A 589 14.60 -19.54 -4.42
N THR A 590 14.83 -18.36 -3.84
CA THR A 590 13.94 -17.20 -3.93
C THR A 590 13.77 -16.73 -5.38
N ILE A 591 14.84 -16.66 -6.18
CA ILE A 591 14.73 -16.25 -7.59
C ILE A 591 13.98 -17.30 -8.44
N GLN A 592 14.12 -18.58 -8.11
CA GLN A 592 13.40 -19.66 -8.78
C GLN A 592 11.90 -19.59 -8.47
N ILE A 593 11.53 -19.39 -7.20
CA ILE A 593 10.13 -19.19 -6.79
C ILE A 593 9.54 -17.95 -7.47
N ALA A 594 10.28 -16.84 -7.51
CA ALA A 594 9.83 -15.62 -8.16
C ALA A 594 9.59 -15.82 -9.67
N ALA A 595 10.43 -16.62 -10.33
CA ALA A 595 10.26 -16.99 -11.74
C ALA A 595 9.01 -17.84 -11.97
N GLU A 596 8.75 -18.82 -11.10
CA GLU A 596 7.55 -19.67 -11.16
C GLU A 596 6.26 -18.85 -10.98
N ILE A 597 6.24 -17.95 -10.00
CA ILE A 597 5.12 -17.02 -9.78
C ILE A 597 4.91 -16.13 -11.01
N PHE A 598 5.99 -15.57 -11.57
CA PHE A 598 5.92 -14.74 -12.77
C PHE A 598 5.31 -15.51 -13.95
N GLU A 599 5.81 -16.71 -14.24
CA GLU A 599 5.29 -17.58 -15.30
C GLU A 599 3.82 -17.93 -15.10
N GLU A 600 3.40 -18.22 -13.87
CA GLU A 600 2.00 -18.48 -13.55
C GLU A 600 1.14 -17.27 -13.92
N VAL A 601 1.50 -16.07 -13.43
CA VAL A 601 0.74 -14.83 -13.62
C VAL A 601 0.61 -14.49 -15.10
N VAL A 602 1.71 -14.53 -15.87
CA VAL A 602 1.67 -14.14 -17.29
C VAL A 602 1.01 -15.19 -18.19
N THR A 603 0.71 -16.38 -17.67
CA THR A 603 0.03 -17.44 -18.43
C THR A 603 -1.44 -17.64 -18.02
N LYS A 604 -1.94 -16.94 -16.99
CA LYS A 604 -3.34 -17.04 -16.55
C LYS A 604 -4.31 -16.69 -17.66
N ARG A 605 -5.44 -17.40 -17.68
CA ARG A 605 -6.55 -17.14 -18.61
C ARG A 605 -7.18 -15.78 -18.34
N GLU A 606 -7.50 -15.54 -17.08
CA GLU A 606 -7.98 -14.26 -16.57
C GLU A 606 -6.80 -13.56 -15.90
N PHE A 607 -6.44 -12.39 -16.42
CA PHE A 607 -5.29 -11.63 -15.94
C PHE A 607 -5.61 -11.01 -14.58
N PRO A 608 -4.80 -11.26 -13.52
CA PRO A 608 -4.99 -10.59 -12.24
C PRO A 608 -4.90 -9.07 -12.42
N GLU A 609 -5.78 -8.31 -11.79
CA GLU A 609 -5.80 -6.86 -11.96
C GLU A 609 -4.54 -6.20 -11.36
N PHE A 610 -4.14 -6.64 -10.17
CA PHE A 610 -2.93 -6.16 -9.49
C PHE A 610 -2.03 -7.34 -9.10
N LEU A 611 -0.74 -7.23 -9.44
CA LEU A 611 0.31 -8.14 -8.98
C LEU A 611 0.44 -8.10 -7.46
N THR A 612 0.40 -6.92 -6.85
CA THR A 612 0.54 -6.77 -5.39
C THR A 612 -0.63 -7.41 -4.64
N THR A 613 -1.86 -7.32 -5.14
CA THR A 613 -3.00 -8.06 -4.59
C THR A 613 -2.81 -9.56 -4.76
N TYR A 614 -2.32 -10.01 -5.92
CA TYR A 614 -2.02 -11.41 -6.15
C TYR A 614 -0.97 -11.94 -5.17
N LEU A 615 0.13 -11.22 -5.00
CA LEU A 615 1.20 -11.57 -4.07
C LEU A 615 0.72 -11.52 -2.62
N ASN A 616 -0.06 -10.51 -2.21
CA ASN A 616 -0.50 -10.39 -0.82
C ASN A 616 -1.57 -11.43 -0.42
N LEU A 617 -2.42 -11.88 -1.35
CA LEU A 617 -3.55 -12.76 -1.03
C LEU A 617 -3.34 -14.24 -1.37
N ASP A 618 -2.44 -14.58 -2.30
CA ASP A 618 -2.26 -15.97 -2.72
C ASP A 618 -1.41 -16.75 -1.71
N HIS A 619 -1.92 -17.91 -1.30
CA HIS A 619 -1.32 -18.78 -0.28
C HIS A 619 0.13 -19.16 -0.59
N THR A 620 0.49 -19.26 -1.87
CA THR A 620 1.84 -19.63 -2.30
C THR A 620 2.88 -18.59 -1.87
N PHE A 621 2.52 -17.30 -1.85
CA PHE A 621 3.40 -16.23 -1.41
C PHE A 621 3.53 -16.18 0.13
N LEU A 622 2.41 -16.23 0.84
CA LEU A 622 2.38 -16.15 2.31
C LEU A 622 3.13 -17.30 2.99
N ALA A 623 3.15 -18.48 2.38
CA ALA A 623 3.88 -19.64 2.90
C ALA A 623 5.42 -19.45 2.85
N HIS A 624 5.94 -18.85 1.78
CA HIS A 624 7.39 -18.65 1.62
C HIS A 624 7.89 -17.39 2.34
N GLN A 625 7.08 -16.32 2.38
CA GLN A 625 7.47 -15.12 3.11
C GLN A 625 7.71 -15.39 4.60
N LYS A 626 6.88 -16.25 5.22
CA LYS A 626 7.08 -16.67 6.62
C LYS A 626 8.40 -17.42 6.83
N GLN A 627 8.84 -18.21 5.86
CA GLN A 627 10.10 -18.97 5.92
C GLN A 627 11.36 -18.10 5.77
N LEU A 628 11.26 -16.92 5.15
CA LEU A 628 12.38 -15.99 4.95
C LEU A 628 12.54 -14.97 6.10
N VAL A 629 11.49 -14.78 6.91
CA VAL A 629 11.46 -13.83 8.03
C VAL A 629 11.84 -14.48 9.36
N ASP A 630 11.66 -15.79 9.49
CA ASP A 630 12.21 -16.64 10.56
C ASP A 630 13.68 -17.00 10.28
#